data_AF-A0A7Y3MAY6-F1
#
_entry.id   AF-A0A7Y3MAY6-F1
#
_cell.length_a   1.000
_cell.length_b   1.000
_cell.length_c   1.000
_cell.angle_alpha   90.00
_cell.angle_beta   90.00
_cell.angle_gamma   90.00
#
_symmetry.space_group_name_H-M   'P 1'
#
loop_
_entity.id
_entity.type
_entity.pdbx_description
1 polymer ?
#
loop_
_entity_poly.entity_id
_entity_poly.type
_entity_poly.pdbx_seq_one_letter_code
_entity_poly.pdbx_strand_id
1 'polypeptide(L)'
;LPVSPQKKKAVEPKAEINEADTQPANKYGSLIALACIAAVLYALGLVAPPEFMQHFTVFVLSVFIGWQVIWNVSHSLHTPLMAVTNAISGIIIIGGLLQTRNSMADPMTILASIAILVASINIVGGFVVTHRMLKMFRK
;
A
#
# COMPACT_ATOMS: atom_id res chain seq x y z
N LEU A 1 10.53 -5.88 55.56
CA LEU A 1 10.25 -4.47 55.21
C LEU A 1 9.30 -4.46 54.03
N PRO A 2 8.09 -3.88 54.14
CA PRO A 2 7.19 -3.74 53.00
C PRO A 2 7.76 -2.68 52.05
N VAL A 3 8.12 -3.10 50.85
CA VAL A 3 8.50 -2.17 49.77
C VAL A 3 7.20 -1.54 49.29
N SER A 4 7.01 -0.26 49.61
CA SER A 4 5.86 0.52 49.16
C SER A 4 5.76 0.50 47.63
N PRO A 5 4.57 0.34 47.04
CA PRO A 5 4.39 0.49 45.60
C PRO A 5 4.63 1.95 45.22
N GLN A 6 5.72 2.24 44.50
CA GLN A 6 5.86 3.51 43.82
C GLN A 6 4.75 3.62 42.77
N LYS A 7 3.74 4.43 43.11
CA LYS A 7 2.67 4.85 42.22
C LYS A 7 3.33 5.61 41.06
N LYS A 8 3.54 4.92 39.93
CA LYS A 8 4.00 5.51 38.67
C LYS A 8 2.96 6.56 38.30
N LYS A 9 3.32 7.83 38.48
CA LYS A 9 2.50 8.99 38.14
C LYS A 9 2.11 8.81 36.67
N ALA A 10 0.82 8.67 36.41
CA ALA A 10 0.28 8.70 35.07
C ALA A 10 0.63 10.08 34.50
N VAL A 11 1.60 10.11 33.59
CA VAL A 11 1.82 11.26 32.73
C VAL A 11 0.76 11.10 31.65
N GLU A 12 -0.38 11.74 31.84
CA GLU A 12 -1.26 12.09 30.74
C GLU A 12 -0.40 12.83 29.71
N PRO A 13 -0.36 12.40 28.43
CA PRO A 13 0.11 13.28 27.38
C PRO A 13 -0.89 14.44 27.33
N LYS A 14 -0.50 15.57 27.93
CA LYS A 14 -1.07 16.86 27.58
C LYS A 14 -1.02 16.95 26.07
N ALA A 15 -2.19 17.04 25.47
CA ALA A 15 -2.34 17.49 24.10
C ALA A 15 -1.79 18.92 24.02
N GLU A 16 -0.48 19.05 23.81
CA GLU A 16 0.05 20.17 23.06
C GLU A 16 -0.21 19.84 21.59
N ILE A 17 -1.44 20.15 21.18
CA ILE A 17 -1.69 20.55 19.81
C ILE A 17 -0.78 21.74 19.60
N ASN A 18 0.41 21.50 19.05
CA ASN A 18 1.09 22.54 18.32
C ASN A 18 0.08 22.96 17.25
N GLU A 19 -0.52 24.12 17.45
CA GLU A 19 -1.12 24.88 16.37
C GLU A 19 -0.01 25.01 15.33
N ALA A 20 0.02 24.07 14.40
CA ALA A 20 0.84 24.16 13.21
C ALA A 20 0.26 25.33 12.43
N ASP A 21 0.78 26.51 12.76
CA ASP A 21 1.14 27.58 11.86
C ASP A 21 0.30 27.53 10.57
N THR A 22 -0.94 27.98 10.68
CA THR A 22 -1.78 28.25 9.51
C THR A 22 -1.25 29.52 8.85
N GLN A 23 -0.07 29.40 8.24
CA GLN A 23 0.44 30.39 7.31
C GLN A 23 -0.61 30.53 6.20
N PRO A 24 -1.07 31.75 5.87
CA PRO A 24 -2.03 31.92 4.80
C PRO A 24 -1.39 31.38 3.52
N ALA A 25 -1.97 30.31 2.97
CA ALA A 25 -1.47 29.68 1.76
C ALA A 25 -1.20 30.77 0.71
N ASN A 26 0.07 30.98 0.38
CA ASN A 26 0.47 32.03 -0.54
C ASN A 26 -0.21 31.75 -1.88
N LYS A 27 -1.20 32.57 -2.23
CA LYS A 27 -2.07 32.35 -3.39
C LYS A 27 -1.25 32.18 -4.66
N TYR A 28 -0.13 32.89 -4.78
CA TYR A 28 0.81 32.75 -5.89
C TYR A 28 1.55 31.41 -5.89
N GLY A 29 1.95 30.89 -4.73
CA GLY A 29 2.55 29.56 -4.61
C GLY A 29 1.56 28.45 -4.95
N SER A 30 0.30 28.58 -4.51
CA SER A 30 -0.77 27.64 -4.87
C SER A 30 -1.12 27.68 -6.36
N LEU A 31 -1.17 28.87 -6.97
CA LEU A 31 -1.40 29.04 -8.40
C LEU A 31 -0.25 28.49 -9.27
N ILE A 32 1.01 28.71 -8.87
CA ILE A 32 2.17 28.14 -9.55
C ILE A 32 2.15 26.62 -9.46
N ALA A 33 1.85 26.05 -8.28
CA ALA A 33 1.72 24.60 -8.12
C ALA A 33 0.60 24.03 -9.01
N LEU A 34 -0.56 24.69 -9.07
CA LEU A 34 -1.66 24.28 -9.92
C LEU A 34 -1.29 24.36 -11.41
N ALA A 35 -0.61 25.42 -11.85
CA ALA A 35 -0.14 25.58 -13.22
C ALA A 35 0.90 24.51 -13.60
N CYS A 36 1.82 24.17 -12.70
CA CYS A 36 2.77 23.08 -12.89
C CYS A 36 2.07 21.72 -13.03
N ILE A 37 1.10 21.43 -12.16
CA ILE A 37 0.31 20.19 -12.26
C ILE A 37 -0.45 20.15 -13.59
N ALA A 38 -1.10 21.24 -13.98
CA ALA A 38 -1.83 21.33 -15.24
C ALA A 38 -0.91 21.15 -16.46
N ALA A 39 0.28 21.74 -16.45
CA ALA A 39 1.28 21.59 -17.52
C ALA A 39 1.79 20.14 -17.62
N VAL A 40 2.05 19.49 -16.49
CA VAL A 40 2.46 18.07 -16.44
C VAL A 40 1.33 17.17 -16.97
N LEU A 41 0.09 17.40 -16.55
CA LEU A 41 -1.07 16.63 -17.04
C LEU A 41 -1.31 16.84 -18.53
N TYR A 42 -1.14 18.07 -19.03
CA TYR A 42 -1.25 18.36 -20.46
C TYR A 42 -0.15 17.67 -21.27
N ALA A 43 1.10 17.75 -20.82
CA ALA A 43 2.22 17.08 -21.47
C ALA A 43 2.05 15.55 -21.49
N LEU A 44 1.58 14.97 -20.38
CA LEU A 44 1.22 13.55 -20.32
C LEU A 44 0.13 13.21 -21.34
N GLY A 45 -0.90 14.06 -21.50
CA GLY A 45 -1.96 13.87 -22.47
C GLY A 45 -1.49 13.87 -23.94
N LEU A 46 -0.39 14.57 -24.26
CA LEU A 46 0.18 14.58 -25.60
C LEU A 46 0.98 13.31 -25.95
N VAL A 47 1.52 12.62 -24.94
CA VAL A 47 2.37 11.43 -25.11
C VAL A 47 1.61 10.13 -24.80
N ALA A 48 0.50 10.22 -24.06
CA ALA A 48 -0.26 9.07 -23.61
C ALA A 48 -0.94 8.32 -24.78
N PRO A 49 -0.73 6.98 -24.88
CA PRO A 49 -1.48 6.14 -25.80
C PRO A 49 -2.99 6.13 -25.47
N PRO A 50 -3.89 5.82 -26.43
CA PRO A 50 -5.34 5.76 -26.17
C PRO A 50 -5.73 4.85 -24.99
N GLU A 51 -5.02 3.71 -24.85
CA GLU A 51 -5.23 2.74 -23.76
C GLU A 51 -4.88 3.27 -22.37
N PHE A 52 -4.06 4.33 -22.29
CA PHE A 52 -3.68 4.94 -21.02
C PHE A 52 -4.91 5.43 -20.26
N MET A 53 -5.87 6.07 -20.94
CA MET A 53 -7.07 6.59 -20.28
C MET A 53 -7.92 5.49 -19.66
N GLN A 54 -8.00 4.31 -20.31
CA GLN A 54 -8.70 3.16 -19.77
C GLN A 54 -7.99 2.60 -18.53
N HIS A 55 -6.69 2.33 -18.62
CA HIS A 55 -5.90 1.84 -17.47
C HIS A 55 -5.89 2.83 -16.31
N PHE A 56 -5.78 4.13 -16.59
CA PHE A 56 -5.80 5.19 -15.59
C PHE A 56 -7.16 5.27 -14.89
N THR A 57 -8.26 5.14 -15.64
CA THR A 57 -9.61 5.12 -15.05
C THR A 57 -9.78 3.91 -14.12
N VAL A 58 -9.36 2.71 -14.56
CA VAL A 58 -9.41 1.50 -13.71
C VAL A 58 -8.53 1.66 -12.48
N PHE A 59 -7.34 2.23 -12.62
CA PHE A 59 -6.44 2.53 -11.50
C PHE A 59 -7.11 3.44 -10.46
N VAL A 60 -7.62 4.61 -10.87
CA VAL A 60 -8.28 5.55 -9.97
C VAL A 60 -9.49 4.91 -9.28
N LEU A 61 -10.36 4.23 -10.03
CA LEU A 61 -11.52 3.54 -9.45
C LEU A 61 -11.11 2.43 -8.47
N SER A 62 -10.05 1.67 -8.77
CA SER A 62 -9.54 0.64 -7.87
C SER A 62 -9.00 1.20 -6.55
N VAL A 63 -8.39 2.39 -6.56
CA VAL A 63 -7.96 3.08 -5.34
C VAL A 63 -9.16 3.45 -4.48
N PHE A 64 -10.22 4.02 -5.08
CA PHE A 64 -11.46 4.33 -4.37
C PHE A 64 -12.10 3.08 -3.74
N ILE A 65 -12.17 1.98 -4.50
CA ILE A 65 -12.69 0.70 -3.98
C ILE A 65 -11.82 0.17 -2.85
N GLY A 66 -10.49 0.18 -3.02
CA GLY A 66 -9.55 -0.28 -2.00
C GLY A 66 -9.72 0.48 -0.68
N TRP A 67 -9.86 1.80 -0.76
CA TRP A 67 -10.16 2.67 0.38
C TRP A 67 -11.49 2.33 1.05
N GLN A 68 -12.56 2.18 0.26
CA GLN A 68 -13.91 1.87 0.78
C GLN A 68 -13.95 0.51 1.51
N VAL A 69 -13.19 -0.48 1.03
CA VAL A 69 -13.15 -1.83 1.60
C VAL A 69 -12.43 -1.87 2.96
N ILE A 70 -11.42 -1.02 3.18
CA ILE A 70 -10.62 -1.02 4.42
C ILE A 70 -11.11 -0.03 5.48
N TRP A 71 -11.99 0.92 5.14
CA TRP A 71 -12.36 2.04 6.02
C TRP A 71 -13.06 1.62 7.32
N ASN A 72 -13.83 0.53 7.32
CA ASN A 72 -14.63 0.08 8.47
C ASN A 72 -14.25 -1.30 9.00
N VAL A 73 -12.96 -1.65 9.00
CA VAL A 73 -12.51 -2.93 9.59
C VAL A 73 -12.50 -2.85 11.12
N SER A 74 -12.83 -3.96 11.78
CA SER A 74 -12.69 -4.05 13.25
C SER A 74 -11.22 -3.91 13.65
N HIS A 75 -10.95 -3.24 14.78
CA HIS A 75 -9.59 -3.01 15.28
C HIS A 75 -8.79 -4.30 15.46
N SER A 76 -9.46 -5.38 15.88
CA SER A 76 -8.86 -6.70 16.05
C SER A 76 -8.37 -7.32 14.73
N LEU A 77 -8.83 -6.82 13.59
CA LEU A 77 -8.50 -7.32 12.26
C LEU A 77 -7.40 -6.53 11.56
N HIS A 78 -6.85 -5.44 12.12
CA HIS A 78 -5.78 -4.69 11.44
C HIS A 78 -4.53 -5.55 11.19
N THR A 79 -4.13 -6.38 12.15
CA THR A 79 -2.96 -7.27 11.98
C THR A 79 -3.23 -8.38 10.95
N PRO A 80 -4.37 -9.11 11.00
CA PRO A 80 -4.76 -10.00 9.91
C PRO A 80 -4.87 -9.30 8.54
N LEU A 81 -5.41 -8.09 8.49
CA LEU A 81 -5.55 -7.31 7.27
C LEU A 81 -4.17 -6.97 6.67
N MET A 82 -3.21 -6.57 7.51
CA MET A 82 -1.84 -6.35 7.08
C MET A 82 -1.25 -7.62 6.45
N ALA A 83 -1.45 -8.79 7.06
CA ALA A 83 -0.99 -10.06 6.50
C ALA A 83 -1.67 -10.41 5.17
N VAL A 84 -2.97 -10.16 5.02
CA VAL A 84 -3.71 -10.36 3.75
C VAL A 84 -3.17 -9.44 2.66
N THR A 85 -2.99 -8.15 2.95
CA THR A 85 -2.48 -7.20 1.94
C THR A 85 -1.08 -7.56 1.47
N ASN A 86 -0.24 -8.13 2.36
CA ASN A 86 1.04 -8.70 1.97
C ASN A 86 0.86 -9.90 1.01
N ALA A 87 -0.04 -10.85 1.32
CA ALA A 87 -0.32 -11.98 0.43
C ALA A 87 -0.85 -11.54 -0.95
N ILE A 88 -1.71 -10.51 -1.00
CA ILE A 88 -2.26 -9.95 -2.25
C ILE A 88 -1.16 -9.26 -3.08
N SER A 89 -0.15 -8.65 -2.44
CA SER A 89 0.99 -8.07 -3.16
C SER A 89 1.78 -9.08 -4.00
N GLY A 90 1.60 -10.39 -3.74
CA GLY A 90 2.09 -11.49 -4.56
C GLY A 90 1.59 -11.49 -6.02
N ILE A 91 0.65 -10.61 -6.40
CA ILE A 91 0.21 -10.38 -7.79
C ILE A 91 1.36 -10.13 -8.77
N ILE A 92 2.53 -9.69 -8.28
CA ILE A 92 3.77 -9.58 -9.05
C ILE A 92 4.17 -10.87 -9.79
N ILE A 93 3.64 -12.03 -9.37
CA ILE A 93 3.82 -13.31 -10.08
C ILE A 93 3.39 -13.23 -11.55
N ILE A 94 2.37 -12.42 -11.88
CA ILE A 94 1.90 -12.21 -13.25
C ILE A 94 3.02 -11.60 -14.10
N GLY A 95 3.78 -10.64 -13.54
CA GLY A 95 4.92 -10.04 -14.23
C GLY A 95 6.01 -11.06 -14.56
N GLY A 96 6.31 -11.97 -13.63
CA GLY A 96 7.25 -13.07 -13.87
C GLY A 96 6.75 -14.04 -14.95
N LEU A 97 5.48 -14.40 -14.92
CA LEU A 97 4.87 -15.27 -15.92
C LEU A 97 4.91 -14.65 -17.33
N LEU A 98 4.59 -13.36 -17.45
CA LEU A 98 4.66 -12.64 -18.73
C LEU A 98 6.09 -12.51 -19.28
N GLN A 99 7.09 -12.50 -18.40
CA GLN A 99 8.49 -12.37 -18.77
C GLN A 99 9.17 -13.71 -19.12
N THR A 100 8.50 -14.84 -18.86
CA THR A 100 9.02 -16.18 -19.13
C THR A 100 9.05 -16.44 -20.63
N ARG A 101 10.18 -16.96 -21.14
CA ARG A 101 10.39 -17.24 -22.58
C ARG A 101 10.76 -18.71 -22.78
N ASN A 102 10.75 -19.17 -24.03
CA ASN A 102 10.94 -20.59 -24.38
C ASN A 102 12.36 -21.14 -24.18
N SER A 103 13.35 -20.29 -23.84
CA SER A 103 14.73 -20.71 -23.66
C SER A 103 15.20 -20.47 -22.23
N MET A 104 15.73 -21.52 -21.60
CA MET A 104 16.38 -21.45 -20.29
C MET A 104 17.75 -20.75 -20.32
N ALA A 105 18.37 -20.64 -21.51
CA ALA A 105 19.62 -19.91 -21.67
C ALA A 105 19.41 -18.39 -21.73
N ASP A 106 18.17 -17.91 -21.83
CA ASP A 106 17.88 -16.47 -21.80
C ASP A 106 17.96 -15.95 -20.35
N PRO A 107 18.81 -14.96 -20.06
CA PRO A 107 18.89 -14.33 -18.74
C PRO A 107 17.54 -13.85 -18.20
N MET A 108 16.64 -13.38 -19.07
CA MET A 108 15.30 -12.94 -18.66
C MET A 108 14.47 -14.08 -18.09
N THR A 109 14.58 -15.28 -18.66
CA THR A 109 13.85 -16.46 -18.17
C THR A 109 14.35 -16.90 -16.80
N ILE A 110 15.65 -16.76 -16.55
CA ILE A 110 16.25 -17.06 -15.24
C ILE A 110 15.72 -16.06 -14.20
N LEU A 111 15.74 -14.76 -14.51
CA LEU A 111 15.19 -13.73 -13.63
C LEU A 111 13.68 -13.92 -13.39
N ALA A 112 12.92 -14.23 -14.44
CA ALA A 112 11.49 -14.53 -14.34
C ALA A 112 11.23 -15.73 -13.41
N SER A 113 12.04 -16.79 -13.51
CA SER A 113 11.94 -17.95 -12.63
C SER A 113 12.18 -17.61 -11.17
N ILE A 114 13.19 -16.77 -10.89
CA ILE A 114 13.47 -16.28 -9.53
C ILE A 114 12.31 -15.40 -9.03
N ALA A 115 11.79 -14.51 -9.87
CA ALA A 115 10.65 -13.66 -9.52
C ALA A 115 9.41 -14.48 -9.18
N ILE A 116 9.10 -15.52 -9.98
CA ILE A 116 7.99 -16.45 -9.72
C ILE A 116 8.22 -17.20 -8.41
N LEU A 117 9.44 -17.66 -8.12
CA LEU A 117 9.76 -18.35 -6.88
C LEU A 117 9.50 -17.46 -5.65
N VAL A 118 10.04 -16.24 -5.67
CA VAL A 118 9.88 -15.26 -4.57
C VAL A 118 8.41 -14.86 -4.40
N ALA A 119 7.71 -14.60 -5.51
CA ALA A 119 6.28 -14.28 -5.48
C ALA A 119 5.46 -15.45 -4.91
N SER A 120 5.79 -16.68 -5.27
CA SER A 120 5.12 -17.88 -4.75
C SER A 120 5.30 -18.02 -3.23
N ILE A 121 6.50 -17.72 -2.70
CA ILE A 121 6.75 -17.71 -1.25
C ILE A 121 5.89 -16.64 -0.57
N ASN A 122 5.77 -15.44 -1.16
CA ASN A 122 4.95 -14.36 -0.63
C ASN A 122 3.46 -14.75 -0.57
N ILE A 123 2.93 -15.31 -1.66
CA ILE A 123 1.54 -15.80 -1.75
C ILE A 123 1.29 -16.87 -0.69
N VAL A 124 2.05 -17.96 -0.72
CA VAL A 124 1.83 -19.11 0.17
C VAL A 124 2.04 -18.71 1.63
N GLY A 125 3.14 -18.04 1.94
CA GLY A 125 3.44 -17.59 3.30
C GLY A 125 2.39 -16.62 3.84
N GLY A 126 2.01 -15.62 3.03
CA GLY A 126 1.01 -14.62 3.40
C GLY A 126 -0.35 -15.24 3.68
N PHE A 127 -0.84 -16.13 2.82
CA PHE A 127 -2.14 -16.78 3.02
C PHE A 127 -2.14 -17.79 4.18
N VAL A 128 -1.06 -18.56 4.37
CA VAL A 128 -0.95 -19.50 5.51
C VAL A 128 -0.93 -18.75 6.84
N VAL A 129 -0.16 -17.67 6.96
CA VAL A 129 -0.10 -16.85 8.17
C VAL A 129 -1.45 -16.20 8.44
N THR A 130 -2.06 -15.60 7.42
CA THR A 130 -3.41 -15.02 7.51
C THR A 130 -4.42 -16.06 8.00
N HIS A 131 -4.41 -17.26 7.42
CA HIS A 131 -5.34 -18.32 7.82
C HIS A 131 -5.18 -18.71 9.29
N ARG A 132 -3.92 -18.83 9.76
CA ARG A 132 -3.63 -19.07 11.18
C ARG A 132 -4.14 -17.94 12.07
N MET A 133 -3.96 -16.69 11.65
CA MET A 133 -4.44 -15.51 12.38
C MET A 133 -5.97 -15.50 12.49
N LEU A 134 -6.67 -15.70 11.38
CA LEU A 134 -8.14 -15.71 11.34
C LEU A 134 -8.73 -16.89 12.12
N LYS A 135 -8.04 -18.04 12.17
CA LYS A 135 -8.49 -19.19 12.96
C LYS A 135 -8.56 -18.89 14.46
N MET A 136 -7.75 -17.96 14.97
CA MET A 136 -7.78 -17.54 16.39
C MET A 136 -9.04 -16.75 16.76
N PHE A 137 -9.81 -16.25 15.78
CA PHE A 137 -11.08 -15.55 16.00
C PHE A 137 -12.31 -16.44 15.89
N ARG A 138 -12.15 -17.70 15.47
CA ARG A 138 -13.23 -18.68 15.41
C ARG A 138 -13.34 -19.36 16.77
N LYS A 139 -14.48 -19.19 17.44
CA LYS A 139 -14.89 -20.03 18.57
C LYS A 139 -15.21 -21.44 18.09
#